data_AF-A0A657AZ64-F1
#
_entry.id   AF-A0A657AZ64-F1
#
_cell.length_a   1.000
_cell.length_b   1.000
_cell.length_c   1.000
_cell.angle_alpha   90.00
_cell.angle_beta   90.00
_cell.angle_gamma   90.00
#
_symmetry.space_group_name_H-M   'P 1'
#
loop_
_entity.id
_entity.type
_entity.pdbx_description
1 polymer ?
#
loop_
_entity_poly.entity_id
_entity_poly.type
_entity_poly.pdbx_seq_one_letter_code
_entity_poly.pdbx_strand_id
1 'polypeptide(L)'
;MRNQHLVKVLTYLITLATLTNAHASTDTNSAQSSFIEHSYISCSVLSAEQLTIAQLAQRGVSEDQALKNLPQKTKNASSRIKQVYQLISDEGILNAYSIINSNYARCAKLVHERDGAPAQDMYEFGFYYCAGENKIRYETILRINNSFNIDRVLAETPDSHFDVAINYFKLIESKGLLAGFDYTANNLKACLERIR
;
A
#
# COMPACT_ATOMS: atom_id res chain seq x y z
N MET A 1 -34.43 -58.72 21.56
CA MET A 1 -34.52 -58.97 20.10
C MET A 1 -34.40 -57.60 19.42
N ARG A 2 -33.23 -57.27 18.89
CA ARG A 2 -32.72 -57.57 17.53
C ARG A 2 -33.16 -56.50 16.51
N ASN A 3 -32.18 -55.67 16.13
CA ASN A 3 -31.92 -55.14 14.79
C ASN A 3 -33.11 -54.54 14.02
N GLN A 4 -33.32 -53.22 14.12
CA GLN A 4 -34.18 -52.49 13.20
C GLN A 4 -33.61 -51.16 12.65
N HIS A 5 -32.31 -50.87 12.83
CA HIS A 5 -31.73 -49.62 12.32
C HIS A 5 -30.84 -49.75 11.07
N LEU A 6 -30.71 -50.93 10.47
CA LEU A 6 -29.71 -51.18 9.42
C LEU A 6 -30.24 -51.30 7.98
N VAL A 7 -31.52 -51.01 7.71
CA VAL A 7 -32.12 -51.22 6.37
C VAL A 7 -32.76 -49.96 5.77
N LYS A 8 -32.40 -48.76 6.26
CA LYS A 8 -32.87 -47.48 5.66
C LYS A 8 -31.75 -46.61 5.07
N VAL A 9 -30.58 -47.20 4.82
CA VAL A 9 -29.42 -46.48 4.24
C VAL A 9 -29.20 -46.81 2.76
N LEU A 10 -29.96 -47.74 2.17
CA LEU A 10 -29.64 -48.29 0.84
C LEU A 10 -30.75 -48.12 -0.20
N THR A 11 -31.49 -46.99 -0.18
CA THR A 11 -32.54 -46.72 -1.20
C THR A 11 -32.76 -45.23 -1.46
N TYR A 12 -31.70 -44.43 -1.46
CA TYR A 12 -31.73 -43.03 -1.89
C TYR A 12 -30.51 -42.68 -2.76
N LEU A 13 -30.07 -43.65 -3.57
CA LEU A 13 -28.85 -43.53 -4.39
C LEU A 13 -29.12 -43.44 -5.89
N ILE A 14 -30.38 -43.37 -6.33
CA ILE A 14 -30.70 -43.36 -7.76
C ILE A 14 -31.96 -42.52 -7.96
N THR A 15 -31.77 -41.22 -8.25
CA THR A 15 -32.58 -40.38 -9.16
C THR A 15 -32.40 -38.89 -8.84
N LEU A 16 -31.32 -38.26 -9.34
CA LEU A 16 -31.37 -36.87 -9.81
C LEU A 16 -30.14 -36.55 -10.67
N ALA A 17 -29.96 -37.32 -11.74
CA ALA A 17 -29.14 -36.89 -12.87
C ALA A 17 -30.01 -36.00 -13.76
N THR A 18 -30.09 -34.71 -13.44
CA THR A 18 -30.70 -33.71 -14.31
C THR A 18 -29.74 -32.55 -14.50
N LEU A 19 -29.07 -32.57 -15.66
CA LEU A 19 -28.83 -31.43 -16.55
C LEU A 19 -28.39 -30.11 -15.89
N THR A 20 -27.08 -29.94 -15.76
CA THR A 20 -26.46 -28.62 -15.85
C THR A 20 -25.46 -28.64 -17.00
N ASN A 21 -25.91 -28.19 -18.18
CA ASN A 21 -25.01 -27.73 -19.23
C ASN A 21 -24.31 -26.47 -18.70
N ALA A 22 -23.18 -26.66 -18.02
CA ALA A 22 -22.24 -25.58 -17.79
C ALA A 22 -21.66 -25.20 -19.16
N HIS A 23 -22.25 -24.16 -19.77
CA HIS A 23 -21.56 -23.40 -20.79
C HIS A 23 -20.33 -22.81 -20.12
N ALA A 24 -19.19 -23.46 -20.32
CA ALA A 24 -17.90 -22.83 -20.13
C ALA A 24 -17.78 -21.75 -21.21
N SER A 25 -18.35 -20.58 -20.92
CA SER A 25 -17.99 -19.35 -21.60
C SER A 25 -16.54 -19.07 -21.24
N THR A 26 -15.63 -19.52 -22.10
CA THR A 26 -14.25 -19.07 -22.12
C THR A 26 -14.27 -17.62 -22.57
N ASP A 27 -14.61 -16.71 -21.64
CA ASP A 27 -14.31 -15.30 -21.78
C ASP A 27 -12.80 -15.14 -21.61
N THR A 28 -12.07 -15.53 -22.66
CA THR A 28 -10.70 -15.07 -22.96
C THR A 28 -10.76 -13.59 -23.32
N ASN A 29 -11.14 -12.78 -22.33
CA ASN A 29 -10.87 -11.36 -22.24
C ASN A 29 -10.28 -11.06 -20.85
N SER A 30 -9.43 -11.97 -20.36
CA SER A 30 -8.35 -11.53 -19.48
C SER A 30 -7.48 -10.63 -20.33
N ALA A 31 -7.81 -9.32 -20.33
CA ALA A 31 -6.86 -8.28 -20.63
C ALA A 31 -5.58 -8.70 -19.90
N GLN A 32 -4.62 -9.13 -20.69
CA GLN A 32 -3.30 -9.52 -20.26
C GLN A 32 -2.74 -8.25 -19.64
N SER A 33 -2.95 -8.11 -18.33
CA SER A 33 -2.31 -7.11 -17.50
C SER A 33 -0.84 -7.34 -17.77
N SER A 34 -0.24 -6.52 -18.64
CA SER A 34 1.19 -6.48 -18.80
C SER A 34 1.74 -6.34 -17.39
N PHE A 35 2.36 -7.40 -16.89
CA PHE A 35 2.92 -7.41 -15.56
C PHE A 35 4.03 -6.36 -15.62
N ILE A 36 3.73 -5.13 -15.23
CA ILE A 36 4.74 -4.08 -15.14
C ILE A 36 5.66 -4.58 -14.05
N GLU A 37 6.85 -5.02 -14.46
CA GLU A 37 7.85 -5.51 -13.54
C GLU A 37 8.30 -4.34 -12.66
N HIS A 38 7.79 -4.30 -11.44
CA HIS A 38 8.19 -3.29 -10.46
C HIS A 38 9.55 -3.64 -9.87
N SER A 39 10.26 -2.63 -9.38
CA SER A 39 11.53 -2.71 -8.67
C SER A 39 11.44 -1.80 -7.44
N TYR A 40 12.34 -1.90 -6.47
CA TYR A 40 12.29 -0.98 -5.33
C TYR A 40 12.44 0.47 -5.78
N ILE A 41 13.21 0.70 -6.85
CA ILE A 41 13.37 2.01 -7.49
C ILE A 41 12.02 2.52 -7.99
N SER A 42 11.32 1.75 -8.83
CA SER A 42 10.07 2.22 -9.43
C SER A 42 8.95 2.37 -8.39
N CYS A 43 8.83 1.46 -7.42
CA CYS A 43 7.90 1.61 -6.30
C CYS A 43 8.14 2.93 -5.55
N SER A 44 9.40 3.22 -5.18
CA SER A 44 9.74 4.39 -4.36
C SER A 44 9.56 5.71 -5.11
N VAL A 45 10.00 5.78 -6.37
CA VAL A 45 9.90 7.00 -7.20
C VAL A 45 8.43 7.35 -7.45
N LEU A 46 7.61 6.35 -7.81
CA LEU A 46 6.18 6.58 -8.07
C LEU A 46 5.44 7.00 -6.80
N SER A 47 5.72 6.35 -5.66
CA SER A 47 5.09 6.72 -4.39
C SER A 47 5.55 8.08 -3.90
N ALA A 48 6.83 8.44 -4.05
CA ALA A 48 7.32 9.78 -3.71
C ALA A 48 6.66 10.87 -4.58
N GLU A 49 6.43 10.60 -5.86
CA GLU A 49 5.68 11.49 -6.75
C GLU A 49 4.24 11.68 -6.28
N GLN A 50 3.52 10.57 -6.01
CA GLN A 50 2.14 10.61 -5.52
C GLN A 50 2.01 11.35 -4.19
N LEU A 51 2.91 11.08 -3.23
CA LEU A 51 2.95 11.77 -1.95
C LEU A 51 3.24 13.27 -2.13
N THR A 52 4.12 13.64 -3.05
CA THR A 52 4.39 15.06 -3.36
C THR A 52 3.15 15.76 -3.92
N ILE A 53 2.41 15.11 -4.81
CA ILE A 53 1.15 15.65 -5.34
C ILE A 53 0.12 15.81 -4.21
N ALA A 54 -0.04 14.81 -3.35
CA ALA A 54 -0.94 14.89 -2.20
C ALA A 54 -0.56 16.02 -1.24
N GLN A 55 0.74 16.22 -1.00
CA GLN A 55 1.28 17.31 -0.21
C GLN A 55 1.01 18.70 -0.79
N LEU A 56 1.04 18.85 -2.11
CA LEU A 56 0.70 20.10 -2.80
C LEU A 56 -0.79 20.38 -2.71
N ALA A 57 -1.63 19.37 -2.96
CA ALA A 57 -3.09 19.48 -2.82
C ALA A 57 -3.48 19.86 -1.38
N GLN A 58 -2.88 19.22 -0.37
CA GLN A 58 -3.06 19.58 1.05
C GLN A 58 -2.71 21.05 1.34
N ARG A 59 -1.73 21.62 0.62
CA ARG A 59 -1.29 23.02 0.76
C ARG A 59 -2.11 23.99 -0.10
N GLY A 60 -3.20 23.53 -0.72
CA GLY A 60 -4.12 24.37 -1.49
C GLY A 60 -3.74 24.58 -2.95
N VAL A 61 -2.77 23.84 -3.48
CA VAL A 61 -2.46 23.88 -4.92
C VAL A 61 -3.58 23.16 -5.68
N SER A 62 -4.21 23.82 -6.66
CA SER A 62 -5.26 23.21 -7.47
C SER A 62 -4.70 22.20 -8.48
N GLU A 63 -5.55 21.29 -8.96
CA GLU A 63 -5.18 20.32 -10.01
C GLU A 63 -4.61 21.02 -11.25
N ASP A 64 -5.26 22.09 -11.71
CA ASP A 64 -4.80 22.89 -12.85
C ASP A 64 -3.41 23.50 -12.62
N GLN A 65 -3.16 24.01 -11.40
CA GLN A 65 -1.85 24.55 -11.04
C GLN A 65 -0.79 23.44 -11.00
N ALA A 66 -1.11 22.27 -10.45
CA ALA A 66 -0.21 21.13 -10.43
C ALA A 66 0.10 20.63 -11.85
N LEU A 67 -0.91 20.48 -12.70
CA LEU A 67 -0.76 20.10 -14.11
C LEU A 67 0.12 21.10 -14.86
N LYS A 68 -0.05 22.40 -14.63
CA LYS A 68 0.74 23.43 -15.31
C LYS A 68 2.19 23.50 -14.84
N ASN A 69 2.44 23.31 -13.54
CA ASN A 69 3.73 23.66 -12.92
C ASN A 69 4.62 22.45 -12.60
N LEU A 70 4.06 21.25 -12.45
CA LEU A 70 4.87 20.07 -12.16
C LEU A 70 5.57 19.56 -13.41
N PRO A 71 6.82 19.08 -13.30
CA PRO A 71 7.57 18.58 -14.44
C PRO A 71 6.92 17.32 -15.03
N GLN A 72 6.23 17.48 -16.16
CA GLN A 72 5.57 16.37 -16.88
C GLN A 72 6.54 15.63 -17.81
N LYS A 73 7.64 15.11 -17.27
CA LYS A 73 8.71 14.46 -18.08
C LYS A 73 8.28 13.13 -18.73
N THR A 74 7.11 12.60 -18.37
CA THR A 74 6.59 11.33 -18.91
C THR A 74 5.16 11.49 -19.38
N LYS A 75 4.74 10.72 -20.41
CA LYS A 75 3.36 10.71 -20.91
C LYS A 75 2.31 10.42 -19.83
N ASN A 76 2.71 9.71 -18.77
CA ASN A 76 1.81 9.31 -17.68
C ASN A 76 1.84 10.27 -16.48
N ALA A 77 2.69 11.30 -16.47
CA ALA A 77 2.81 12.22 -15.33
C ALA A 77 1.50 13.00 -15.10
N SER A 78 0.91 13.55 -16.17
CA SER A 78 -0.36 14.27 -16.07
C SER A 78 -1.49 13.36 -15.58
N SER A 79 -1.51 12.10 -16.03
CA SER A 79 -2.49 11.10 -15.58
C SER A 79 -2.35 10.81 -14.08
N ARG A 80 -1.12 10.67 -13.56
CA ARG A 80 -0.88 10.46 -12.13
C ARG A 80 -1.30 11.66 -11.27
N ILE A 81 -1.08 12.88 -11.74
CA ILE A 81 -1.58 14.09 -11.06
C ILE A 81 -3.10 13.99 -10.92
N LYS A 82 -3.81 13.77 -12.03
CA LYS A 82 -5.27 13.61 -12.03
C LYS A 82 -5.74 12.50 -11.10
N GLN A 83 -5.08 11.35 -11.13
CA GLN A 83 -5.43 10.21 -10.26
C GLN A 83 -5.29 10.54 -8.78
N VAL A 84 -4.25 11.28 -8.36
CA VAL A 84 -4.08 11.66 -6.96
C VAL A 84 -5.11 12.71 -6.54
N TYR A 85 -5.41 13.71 -7.38
CA TYR A 85 -6.46 14.69 -7.09
C TYR A 85 -7.84 14.02 -7.00
N GLN A 86 -8.14 13.09 -7.92
CA GLN A 86 -9.36 12.29 -7.87
C GLN A 86 -9.43 11.47 -6.58
N LEU A 87 -8.36 10.77 -6.22
CA LEU A 87 -8.28 10.01 -4.96
C LEU A 87 -8.55 10.88 -3.73
N ILE A 88 -8.02 12.10 -3.70
CA ILE A 88 -8.26 13.05 -2.60
C ILE A 88 -9.71 13.54 -2.60
N SER A 89 -10.31 13.77 -3.77
CA SER A 89 -11.71 14.15 -3.90
C SER A 89 -12.64 13.05 -3.39
N ASP A 90 -12.33 11.79 -3.70
CA ASP A 90 -13.20 10.66 -3.39
C ASP A 90 -13.05 10.19 -1.93
N GLU A 91 -11.82 10.12 -1.43
CA GLU A 91 -11.51 9.49 -0.14
C GLU A 91 -11.13 10.50 0.96
N GLY A 92 -10.84 11.74 0.59
CA GLY A 92 -10.24 12.74 1.47
C GLY A 92 -8.72 12.59 1.63
N ILE A 93 -8.06 13.68 2.01
CA ILE A 93 -6.59 13.77 2.04
C ILE A 93 -5.92 12.73 2.96
N LEU A 94 -6.51 12.46 4.13
CA LEU A 94 -5.95 11.51 5.09
C LEU A 94 -5.96 10.09 4.54
N ASN A 95 -7.07 9.67 3.95
CA ASN A 95 -7.19 8.34 3.34
C ASN A 95 -6.31 8.22 2.09
N ALA A 96 -6.21 9.27 1.28
CA ALA A 96 -5.30 9.30 0.13
C ALA A 96 -3.85 8.99 0.56
N TYR A 97 -3.35 9.61 1.64
CA TYR A 97 -2.02 9.28 2.17
C TYR A 97 -1.91 7.81 2.61
N SER A 98 -2.91 7.30 3.31
CA SER A 98 -2.93 5.91 3.77
C SER A 98 -2.91 4.94 2.59
N ILE A 99 -3.70 5.20 1.55
CA ILE A 99 -3.78 4.39 0.32
C ILE A 99 -2.45 4.42 -0.43
N ILE A 100 -1.83 5.59 -0.60
CA ILE A 100 -0.53 5.71 -1.27
C ILE A 100 0.55 4.92 -0.50
N ASN A 101 0.60 5.03 0.83
CA ASN A 101 1.57 4.28 1.64
C ASN A 101 1.30 2.77 1.63
N SER A 102 0.04 2.36 1.69
CA SER A 102 -0.37 0.95 1.52
C SER A 102 0.05 0.39 0.17
N ASN A 103 -0.14 1.16 -0.91
CA ASN A 103 0.29 0.79 -2.26
C ASN A 103 1.81 0.66 -2.35
N TYR A 104 2.55 1.57 -1.72
CA TYR A 104 4.00 1.50 -1.68
C TYR A 104 4.49 0.24 -0.95
N ALA A 105 3.97 -0.01 0.26
CA ALA A 105 4.32 -1.17 1.06
C ALA A 105 4.01 -2.48 0.32
N ARG A 106 2.86 -2.54 -0.36
CA ARG A 106 2.48 -3.68 -1.20
C ARG A 106 3.41 -3.85 -2.40
N CYS A 107 3.76 -2.78 -3.11
CA CYS A 107 4.70 -2.82 -4.24
C CYS A 107 6.07 -3.37 -3.80
N ALA A 108 6.64 -2.79 -2.73
CA ALA A 108 7.93 -3.23 -2.19
C ALA A 108 7.90 -4.67 -1.67
N LYS A 109 6.80 -5.09 -1.03
CA LYS A 109 6.61 -6.48 -0.60
C LYS A 109 6.62 -7.44 -1.78
N LEU A 110 5.92 -7.13 -2.87
CA LEU A 110 5.89 -7.98 -4.07
C LEU A 110 7.28 -8.09 -4.72
N VAL A 111 8.05 -7.01 -4.74
CA VAL A 111 9.46 -7.04 -5.21
C VAL A 111 10.30 -7.92 -4.28
N HIS A 112 10.14 -7.81 -2.96
CA HIS A 112 10.84 -8.65 -2.00
C HIS A 112 10.51 -10.13 -2.13
N GLU A 113 9.24 -10.47 -2.36
CA GLU A 113 8.81 -11.86 -2.54
C GLU A 113 9.37 -12.47 -3.83
N ARG A 114 9.59 -11.65 -4.87
CA ARG A 114 10.15 -12.07 -6.15
C ARG A 114 11.68 -12.19 -6.12
N ASP A 115 12.36 -11.15 -5.61
CA ASP A 115 13.82 -10.99 -5.77
C ASP A 115 14.60 -11.03 -4.45
N GLY A 116 13.91 -10.98 -3.32
CA GLY A 116 14.52 -10.87 -2.00
C GLY A 116 15.07 -9.48 -1.68
N ALA A 117 16.11 -9.47 -0.83
CA ALA A 117 16.84 -8.25 -0.51
C ALA A 117 18.04 -8.10 -1.46
N PRO A 118 18.23 -6.93 -2.09
CA PRO A 118 19.42 -6.65 -2.89
C PRO A 118 20.70 -6.67 -2.03
N ALA A 119 21.84 -6.98 -2.64
CA ALA A 119 23.15 -6.83 -2.01
C ALA A 119 23.48 -5.35 -1.73
N GLN A 120 24.21 -5.09 -0.64
CA GLN A 120 24.47 -3.73 -0.13
C GLN A 120 25.23 -2.82 -1.09
N ASP A 121 26.03 -3.39 -1.99
CA ASP A 121 26.79 -2.71 -3.02
C ASP A 121 25.97 -2.35 -4.26
N MET A 122 24.75 -2.88 -4.39
CA MET A 122 23.83 -2.53 -5.47
C MET A 122 23.12 -1.21 -5.19
N TYR A 123 23.00 -0.38 -6.24
CA TYR A 123 22.24 0.89 -6.17
C TYR A 123 20.80 0.71 -5.66
N GLU A 124 20.17 -0.43 -5.96
CA GLU A 124 18.82 -0.75 -5.51
C GLU A 124 18.70 -0.95 -4.00
N PHE A 125 19.80 -1.27 -3.29
CA PHE A 125 19.78 -1.44 -1.84
C PHE A 125 19.32 -0.19 -1.09
N GLY A 126 19.70 1.00 -1.56
CA GLY A 126 19.22 2.24 -0.96
C GLY A 126 17.70 2.36 -1.01
N PHE A 127 17.07 1.92 -2.11
CA PHE A 127 15.62 1.97 -2.28
C PHE A 127 14.91 0.90 -1.45
N TYR A 128 15.49 -0.30 -1.37
CA TYR A 128 15.04 -1.35 -0.45
C TYR A 128 15.04 -0.86 1.01
N TYR A 129 16.15 -0.24 1.43
CA TYR A 129 16.29 0.33 2.78
C TYR A 129 15.21 1.39 3.05
N CYS A 130 15.05 2.36 2.14
CA CYS A 130 14.03 3.40 2.29
C CYS A 130 12.59 2.85 2.31
N ALA A 131 12.32 1.75 1.60
CA ALA A 131 11.01 1.09 1.64
C ALA A 131 10.73 0.46 3.01
N GLY A 132 11.72 -0.19 3.62
CA GLY A 132 11.61 -0.74 4.99
C GLY A 132 11.38 0.36 6.03
N GLU A 133 12.17 1.42 5.96
CA GLU A 133 12.04 2.61 6.81
C GLU A 133 10.66 3.26 6.69
N ASN A 134 10.12 3.39 5.47
CA ASN A 134 8.78 3.93 5.25
C ASN A 134 7.68 3.01 5.79
N LYS A 135 7.82 1.68 5.60
CA LYS A 135 6.87 0.69 6.14
C LYS A 135 6.74 0.83 7.65
N ILE A 136 7.87 0.91 8.37
CA ILE A 136 7.84 1.03 9.85
C ILE A 136 7.13 2.32 10.28
N ARG A 137 7.43 3.45 9.64
CA ARG A 137 6.76 4.74 9.93
C ARG A 137 5.26 4.67 9.65
N TYR A 138 4.86 4.04 8.54
CA TYR A 138 3.44 3.86 8.21
C TYR A 138 2.72 2.96 9.23
N GLU A 139 3.29 1.80 9.56
CA GLU A 139 2.72 0.89 10.56
C GLU A 139 2.62 1.55 11.94
N THR A 140 3.60 2.38 12.30
CA THR A 140 3.56 3.17 13.53
C THR A 140 2.34 4.10 13.56
N ILE A 141 2.06 4.83 12.47
CA ILE A 141 0.85 5.68 12.36
C ILE A 141 -0.41 4.84 12.56
N LEU A 142 -0.49 3.66 11.93
CA LEU A 142 -1.67 2.78 12.04
C LEU A 142 -1.87 2.28 13.48
N ARG A 143 -0.80 1.88 14.18
CA ARG A 143 -0.86 1.44 15.58
C ARG A 143 -1.27 2.56 16.52
N ILE A 144 -0.76 3.78 16.30
CA ILE A 144 -1.16 4.97 17.06
C ILE A 144 -2.64 5.26 16.83
N ASN A 145 -3.12 5.25 15.58
CA ASN A 145 -4.52 5.46 15.25
C ASN A 145 -5.44 4.40 15.90
N ASN A 146 -5.00 3.15 15.95
CA ASN A 146 -5.79 2.05 16.49
C ASN A 146 -5.89 2.06 18.03
N SER A 147 -4.78 2.32 18.72
CA SER A 147 -4.71 2.15 20.18
C SER A 147 -4.59 3.43 20.98
N PHE A 148 -4.03 4.48 20.36
CA PHE A 148 -3.62 5.72 21.01
C PHE A 148 -2.91 5.51 22.37
N ASN A 149 -2.06 4.47 22.44
CA ASN A 149 -1.33 4.09 23.64
C ASN A 149 0.13 3.77 23.28
N ILE A 150 1.08 4.54 23.83
CA ILE A 150 2.49 4.41 23.47
C ILE A 150 3.08 3.05 23.86
N ASP A 151 2.73 2.49 25.02
CA ASP A 151 3.25 1.19 25.46
C ASP A 151 2.84 0.07 24.50
N ARG A 152 1.60 0.10 24.00
CA ARG A 152 1.13 -0.84 22.97
C ARG A 152 1.82 -0.64 21.64
N VAL A 153 2.03 0.61 21.22
CA VAL A 153 2.77 0.92 19.99
C VAL A 153 4.20 0.38 20.08
N LEU A 154 4.89 0.59 21.21
CA LEU A 154 6.25 0.11 21.44
C LEU A 154 6.34 -1.41 21.50
N ALA A 155 5.37 -2.09 22.12
CA ALA A 155 5.34 -3.56 22.19
C ALA A 155 5.32 -4.25 20.80
N GLU A 156 4.83 -3.58 19.77
CA GLU A 156 4.80 -4.09 18.38
C GLU A 156 5.85 -3.45 17.46
N THR A 157 6.69 -2.56 18.00
CA THR A 157 7.72 -1.86 17.23
C THR A 157 9.07 -2.52 17.48
N PRO A 158 9.93 -2.72 16.47
CA PRO A 158 11.30 -3.18 16.72
C PRO A 158 12.06 -2.19 17.62
N ASP A 159 12.83 -2.68 18.58
CA ASP A 159 13.56 -1.86 19.55
C ASP A 159 14.42 -0.77 18.89
N SER A 160 15.01 -1.08 17.72
CA SER A 160 15.79 -0.14 16.91
C SER A 160 15.00 1.08 16.41
N HIS A 161 13.68 1.08 16.55
CA HIS A 161 12.75 2.11 16.07
C HIS A 161 11.88 2.71 17.17
N PHE A 162 12.17 2.47 18.45
CA PHE A 162 11.43 3.08 19.56
C PHE A 162 11.41 4.61 19.49
N ASP A 163 12.55 5.24 19.17
CA ASP A 163 12.60 6.70 19.00
C ASP A 163 11.69 7.19 17.87
N VAL A 164 11.58 6.44 16.78
CA VAL A 164 10.66 6.74 15.68
C VAL A 164 9.21 6.67 16.19
N ALA A 165 8.85 5.60 16.89
CA ALA A 165 7.50 5.44 17.43
C ALA A 165 7.12 6.55 18.43
N ILE A 166 8.01 6.89 19.36
CA ILE A 166 7.80 7.96 20.35
C ILE A 166 7.63 9.31 19.66
N ASN A 167 8.47 9.62 18.66
CA ASN A 167 8.39 10.88 17.95
C ASN A 167 7.10 11.00 17.13
N TYR A 168 6.66 9.93 16.48
CA TYR A 168 5.38 9.89 15.78
C TYR A 168 4.18 10.00 16.71
N PHE A 169 4.23 9.35 17.89
CA PHE A 169 3.18 9.46 18.90
C PHE A 169 3.01 10.92 19.34
N LYS A 170 4.10 11.58 19.75
CA LYS A 170 4.09 13.00 20.15
C LYS A 170 3.61 13.92 19.03
N LEU A 171 4.04 13.64 17.79
CA LEU A 171 3.62 14.42 16.63
C LEU A 171 2.12 14.30 16.37
N ILE A 172 1.58 13.07 16.41
CA ILE A 172 0.17 12.80 16.16
C ILE A 172 -0.70 13.31 17.32
N GLU A 173 -0.25 13.17 18.56
CA GLU A 173 -0.92 13.72 19.74
C GLU A 173 -1.05 15.25 19.64
N SER A 174 0.02 15.93 19.21
CA SER A 174 0.04 17.41 19.16
C SER A 174 -0.57 18.00 17.89
N LYS A 175 -0.47 17.33 16.73
CA LYS A 175 -0.83 17.90 15.41
C LYS A 175 -1.79 17.03 14.59
N GLY A 176 -2.20 15.88 15.12
CA GLY A 176 -3.11 14.96 14.45
C GLY A 176 -2.44 14.04 13.43
N LEU A 177 -3.19 13.05 12.97
CA LEU A 177 -2.73 11.99 12.06
C LEU A 177 -2.20 12.51 10.72
N LEU A 178 -2.83 13.56 10.17
CA LEU A 178 -2.41 14.15 8.90
C LEU A 178 -0.96 14.66 8.97
N ALA A 179 -0.54 15.21 10.11
CA ALA A 179 0.85 15.63 10.32
C ALA A 179 1.80 14.43 10.35
N GLY A 180 1.39 13.30 10.92
CA GLY A 180 2.14 12.04 10.86
C GLY A 180 2.35 11.57 9.42
N PHE A 181 1.29 11.59 8.59
CA PHE A 181 1.38 11.22 7.18
C PHE A 181 2.25 12.18 6.35
N ASP A 182 2.09 13.50 6.49
CA ASP A 182 2.94 14.49 5.80
C ASP A 182 4.41 14.33 6.23
N TYR A 183 4.67 14.02 7.51
CA TYR A 183 6.02 13.75 8.01
C TYR A 183 6.62 12.47 7.42
N THR A 184 5.85 11.38 7.29
CA THR A 184 6.29 10.15 6.59
C THR A 184 6.66 10.44 5.14
N ALA A 185 5.86 11.22 4.41
CA ALA A 185 6.17 11.61 3.04
C ALA A 185 7.50 12.39 2.95
N ASN A 186 7.76 13.31 3.88
CA ASN A 186 9.02 14.05 3.94
C ASN A 186 10.22 13.13 4.25
N ASN A 187 10.05 12.18 5.17
CA ASN A 187 11.10 11.20 5.50
C ASN A 187 11.44 10.29 4.32
N LEU A 188 10.44 9.80 3.57
CA LEU A 188 10.68 9.00 2.38
C LEU A 188 11.52 9.77 1.36
N LYS A 189 11.11 10.99 1.01
CA LYS A 189 11.86 11.84 0.07
C LYS A 189 13.28 12.08 0.56
N ALA A 190 13.45 12.46 1.82
CA ALA A 190 14.78 12.69 2.41
C ALA A 190 15.65 11.42 2.42
N CYS A 191 15.07 10.24 2.59
CA CYS A 191 15.77 8.97 2.48
C CYS A 191 16.26 8.73 1.05
N LEU A 192 15.37 8.90 0.06
CA LEU A 192 15.70 8.71 -1.36
C LEU A 192 16.77 9.69 -1.85
N GLU A 193 16.80 10.92 -1.33
CA GLU A 193 17.83 11.90 -1.67
C GLU A 193 19.23 11.52 -1.22
N ARG A 194 19.37 10.64 -0.23
CA ARG A 194 20.66 10.14 0.29
C ARG A 194 21.24 8.97 -0.50
N ILE A 195 20.48 8.40 -1.45
CA ILE A 195 20.94 7.30 -2.32
C ILE A 195 21.88 7.82 -3.44
N ARG A 196 22.09 9.15 -3.52
CA ARG A 196 22.91 9.81 -4.53
C ARG A 196 24.40 9.57 -4.35
#